data_AF-L7ZWC5-F1
#
_entry.id   AF-L7ZWC5-F1
#
_cell.length_a   1.000
_cell.length_b   1.000
_cell.length_c   1.000
_cell.angle_alpha   90.00
_cell.angle_beta   90.00
_cell.angle_gamma   90.00
#
_symmetry.space_group_name_H-M   'P 1'
#
loop_
_entity.id
_entity.type
_entity.pdbx_description
1 polymer ?
#
loop_
_entity_poly.entity_id
_entity_poly.type
_entity_poly.pdbx_seq_one_letter_code
_entity_poly.pdbx_strand_id
1 'polypeptide(L)'
;MFCQAQEDETVIAGYIRELKRQPTAWFCVNDGLGFFVSTGLQQYGLKVPDDVSVCSFDNGQLSQIATPKITTVDIDLKRYGKRAVELLRWRWDNPNEPFQEVLLSTKLIKRESTAAKPTR
;
A
#
# COMPACT_ATOMS: atom_id res chain seq x y z
N MET A 1 9.53 12.28 12.52
CA MET A 1 8.44 11.84 13.41
C MET A 1 7.61 10.73 12.75
N PHE A 2 8.26 9.66 12.27
CA PHE A 2 7.61 8.47 11.66
C PHE A 2 8.39 7.16 11.92
N CYS A 3 9.42 7.16 12.77
CA CYS A 3 10.32 6.01 12.99
C CYS A 3 9.74 4.87 13.85
N GLN A 4 8.45 4.90 14.21
CA GLN A 4 7.83 3.89 15.09
C GLN A 4 6.65 3.16 14.44
N ALA A 5 6.46 3.26 13.12
CA ALA A 5 5.45 2.44 12.46
C ALA A 5 5.85 0.95 12.58
N GLN A 6 5.05 0.18 13.32
CA GLN A 6 5.25 -1.25 13.52
C GLN A 6 4.32 -2.02 12.59
N GLU A 7 4.91 -2.81 11.70
CA GLU A 7 4.19 -3.78 10.88
C GLU A 7 4.06 -5.10 11.65
N ASP A 8 3.24 -5.05 12.69
CA ASP A 8 2.97 -6.18 13.57
C ASP A 8 1.46 -6.40 13.69
N GLU A 9 1.04 -7.67 13.60
CA GLU A 9 -0.37 -8.06 13.62
C GLU A 9 -1.06 -7.61 14.91
N THR A 10 -0.42 -7.76 16.07
CA THR A 10 -1.03 -7.46 17.38
C THR A 10 -1.24 -5.96 17.56
N VAL A 11 -0.29 -5.16 17.09
CA VAL A 11 -0.34 -3.70 17.13
C VAL A 11 -1.46 -3.19 16.25
N ILE A 12 -1.55 -3.68 15.01
CA ILE A 12 -2.57 -3.28 14.05
C ILE A 12 -3.97 -3.71 14.52
N ALA A 13 -4.11 -4.92 15.05
CA ALA A 13 -5.37 -5.37 15.65
C ALA A 13 -5.79 -4.50 16.86
N GLY A 14 -4.83 -4.05 17.67
CA GLY A 14 -5.05 -3.09 18.74
C GLY A 14 -5.66 -1.79 18.23
N TYR A 15 -5.03 -1.16 17.24
CA TYR A 15 -5.53 0.07 16.63
C TYR A 15 -6.94 -0.09 16.03
N ILE A 16 -7.19 -1.21 15.35
CA ILE A 16 -8.53 -1.51 14.81
C ILE A 16 -9.55 -1.52 15.96
N ARG A 17 -9.28 -2.21 17.08
CA ARG A 17 -10.24 -2.31 18.20
C ARG A 17 -10.50 -0.98 18.92
N GLU A 18 -9.51 -0.09 18.98
CA GLU A 18 -9.61 1.20 19.66
C GLU A 18 -10.43 2.25 18.89
N LEU A 19 -10.63 2.05 17.58
CA LEU A 19 -11.44 2.96 16.78
C LEU A 19 -12.91 2.91 17.20
N LYS A 20 -13.42 4.03 17.71
CA LYS A 20 -14.85 4.21 18.04
C LYS A 20 -15.78 3.89 16.87
N ARG A 21 -15.33 4.14 15.64
CA ARG A 21 -16.05 3.80 14.41
C ARG A 21 -15.07 3.39 13.33
N GLN A 22 -15.30 2.23 12.74
CA GLN A 22 -14.49 1.73 11.64
C GLN A 22 -14.71 2.56 10.37
N PRO A 23 -13.65 2.96 9.67
CA PRO A 23 -13.77 3.61 8.37
C PRO A 23 -14.32 2.62 7.34
N THR A 24 -14.90 3.13 6.25
CA THR A 24 -15.41 2.27 5.15
C THR A 24 -14.30 1.84 4.19
N ALA A 25 -13.12 2.45 4.28
CA ALA A 25 -11.95 2.09 3.48
C ALA A 25 -10.65 2.39 4.24
N TRP A 26 -9.65 1.54 4.04
CA TRP A 26 -8.30 1.69 4.56
C TRP A 26 -7.31 1.84 3.40
N PHE A 27 -6.44 2.84 3.50
CA PHE A 27 -5.31 3.03 2.59
C PHE A 27 -4.02 2.72 3.35
N CYS A 28 -3.32 1.69 2.90
CA CYS A 28 -2.12 1.18 3.52
C CYS A 28 -0.91 1.59 2.67
N VAL A 29 0.16 2.03 3.32
CA VAL A 29 1.33 2.61 2.62
C VAL A 29 2.19 1.57 1.92
N ASN A 30 1.98 0.28 2.20
CA ASN A 30 2.62 -0.84 1.54
C ASN A 30 1.75 -2.11 1.67
N ASP A 31 2.22 -3.18 1.05
CA ASP A 31 1.56 -4.48 1.03
C ASP A 31 1.55 -5.20 2.39
N GLY A 32 2.59 -5.02 3.23
CA GLY A 32 2.66 -5.61 4.57
C GLY A 32 1.55 -5.10 5.47
N LEU A 33 1.39 -3.77 5.53
CA LEU A 33 0.29 -3.13 6.25
C LEU A 33 -1.07 -3.48 5.63
N GLY A 34 -1.16 -3.52 4.31
CA GLY A 34 -2.38 -3.94 3.61
C GLY A 34 -2.84 -5.33 4.05
N PHE A 35 -1.89 -6.26 4.13
CA PHE A 35 -2.14 -7.62 4.58
C PHE A 35 -2.60 -7.68 6.04
N PHE A 36 -1.86 -7.07 6.96
CA PHE A 36 -2.21 -7.10 8.39
C PHE A 36 -3.52 -6.37 8.69
N VAL A 37 -3.79 -5.24 8.03
CA VAL A 37 -5.08 -4.54 8.17
C VAL A 37 -6.22 -5.40 7.65
N SER A 38 -6.09 -5.99 6.46
CA SER A 38 -7.12 -6.90 5.91
C SER A 38 -7.41 -8.08 6.84
N THR A 39 -6.36 -8.72 7.36
CA THR A 39 -6.48 -9.84 8.30
C THR A 39 -7.11 -9.41 9.62
N GLY A 40 -6.65 -8.28 10.20
CA GLY A 40 -7.17 -7.76 11.46
C GLY A 40 -8.65 -7.35 11.37
N LEU A 41 -9.07 -6.76 10.25
CA LEU A 41 -10.48 -6.42 10.02
C LEU A 41 -11.35 -7.68 9.93
N GLN A 42 -10.87 -8.72 9.24
CA GLN A 42 -11.55 -10.02 9.17
C GLN A 42 -11.65 -10.69 10.54
N GLN A 43 -10.58 -10.66 11.35
CA GLN A 43 -10.60 -11.15 12.73
C GLN A 43 -11.53 -10.33 13.64
N TYR A 44 -11.73 -9.04 13.35
CA TYR A 44 -12.71 -8.19 14.02
C TYR A 44 -14.15 -8.45 13.55
N GLY A 45 -14.36 -9.36 12.59
CA GLY A 45 -15.67 -9.76 12.09
C GLY A 45 -16.19 -8.93 10.92
N LEU A 46 -15.37 -8.06 10.32
CA LEU A 46 -15.73 -7.29 9.12
C LEU A 46 -15.35 -8.05 7.85
N LYS A 47 -16.24 -8.04 6.86
CA LYS A 47 -15.96 -8.59 5.55
C LYS A 47 -15.22 -7.58 4.68
N VAL A 48 -14.10 -8.00 4.11
CA VAL A 48 -13.42 -7.29 3.04
C VAL A 48 -13.82 -7.94 1.72
N PRO A 49 -14.40 -7.22 0.74
CA PRO A 49 -14.64 -5.78 0.69
C PRO A 49 -16.02 -5.31 1.18
N ASP A 50 -16.93 -6.23 1.53
CA ASP A 50 -18.37 -5.93 1.66
C ASP A 50 -18.71 -4.90 2.75
N ASP A 51 -18.03 -4.96 3.89
CA ASP A 51 -18.20 -4.02 5.01
C ASP A 51 -17.17 -2.89 4.98
N VAL A 52 -15.98 -3.20 4.46
CA VAL A 52 -14.81 -2.31 4.46
C VAL A 52 -13.88 -2.64 3.31
N SER A 53 -13.43 -1.62 2.59
CA SER A 53 -12.43 -1.76 1.53
C SER A 53 -11.00 -1.61 2.06
N VAL A 54 -10.04 -2.28 1.44
CA VAL A 54 -8.61 -2.15 1.74
C VAL A 54 -7.84 -1.93 0.44
N CYS A 55 -6.99 -0.91 0.39
CA CYS A 55 -6.07 -0.63 -0.71
C CYS A 55 -4.64 -0.52 -0.17
N SER A 56 -3.68 -1.18 -0.82
CA SER A 56 -2.25 -1.09 -0.49
C SER A 56 -1.45 -0.37 -1.58
N PHE A 57 -0.12 -0.43 -1.45
CA PHE A 57 0.86 0.14 -2.36
C PHE A 57 2.00 -0.89 -2.53
N ASP A 58 2.68 -0.87 -3.68
CA ASP A 58 3.84 -1.70 -4.10
C ASP A 58 3.54 -2.80 -5.13
N ASN A 59 2.34 -3.40 -5.10
CA ASN A 59 2.04 -4.61 -5.88
C ASN A 59 3.01 -5.79 -5.63
N GLY A 60 3.50 -5.92 -4.39
CA GLY A 60 4.31 -7.03 -3.90
C GLY A 60 3.53 -8.33 -3.74
N GLN A 61 4.21 -9.34 -3.17
CA GLN A 61 3.68 -10.70 -3.08
C GLN A 61 2.44 -10.79 -2.18
N LEU A 62 2.44 -10.09 -1.04
CA LEU A 62 1.36 -10.16 -0.06
C LEU A 62 0.03 -9.67 -0.64
N SER A 63 0.01 -8.60 -1.45
CA SER A 63 -1.24 -8.15 -2.08
C SER A 63 -1.80 -9.15 -3.10
N GLN A 64 -0.96 -10.03 -3.65
CA GLN A 64 -1.34 -11.01 -4.66
C GLN A 64 -1.85 -12.33 -4.07
N ILE A 65 -1.38 -12.70 -2.86
CA ILE A 65 -1.71 -13.97 -2.20
C ILE A 65 -2.67 -13.82 -1.02
N ALA A 66 -2.95 -12.59 -0.58
CA ALA A 66 -3.97 -12.33 0.44
C ALA A 66 -5.34 -12.84 0.01
N THR A 67 -6.20 -13.13 0.98
CA THR A 67 -7.61 -13.46 0.78
C THR A 67 -8.46 -12.42 1.52
N PRO A 68 -9.25 -11.59 0.82
CA PRO A 68 -9.27 -11.40 -0.65
C PRO A 68 -7.96 -10.79 -1.18
N LYS A 69 -7.69 -10.92 -2.49
CA LYS A 69 -6.53 -10.26 -3.11
C LYS A 69 -6.66 -8.75 -3.01
N ILE A 70 -5.57 -8.09 -2.63
CA ILE A 70 -5.58 -6.68 -2.26
C ILE A 70 -5.41 -5.77 -3.48
N THR A 71 -6.33 -4.84 -3.68
CA THR A 71 -6.20 -3.71 -4.62
C THR A 71 -4.99 -2.87 -4.22
N THR A 72 -4.12 -2.55 -5.17
CA THR A 72 -2.82 -1.95 -4.88
C THR A 72 -2.36 -1.00 -5.97
N VAL A 73 -1.47 -0.07 -5.64
CA VAL A 73 -0.77 0.77 -6.62
C VAL A 73 0.56 0.12 -6.97
N ASP A 74 0.73 -0.24 -8.24
CA ASP A 74 1.97 -0.75 -8.81
C ASP A 74 2.89 0.42 -9.23
N ILE A 75 4.08 0.45 -8.64
CA ILE A 75 5.12 1.45 -8.92
C ILE A 75 6.06 1.06 -10.05
N ASP A 76 5.99 -0.16 -10.57
CA ASP A 76 6.95 -0.74 -11.53
C ASP A 76 8.39 -0.59 -11.01
N LEU A 77 8.72 -1.32 -9.94
CA LEU A 77 10.03 -1.29 -9.29
C LEU A 77 11.20 -1.50 -10.26
N LYS A 78 10.99 -2.28 -11.33
CA LYS A 78 12.01 -2.49 -12.38
C LYS A 78 12.28 -1.21 -13.14
N ARG A 79 11.22 -0.51 -13.59
CA ARG A 79 11.37 0.80 -14.25
C ARG A 79 11.96 1.83 -13.29
N TYR A 80 11.55 1.83 -12.02
CA TYR A 80 12.07 2.73 -11.00
C TYR A 80 13.58 2.55 -10.82
N GLY A 81 14.04 1.32 -10.63
CA GLY A 81 15.46 0.98 -10.50
C GLY A 81 16.27 1.33 -11.75
N LYS A 82 15.74 1.01 -12.94
CA LYS A 82 16.38 1.39 -14.22
C LYS A 82 16.58 2.90 -14.31
N ARG A 83 15.54 3.68 -14.04
CA ARG A 83 15.60 5.15 -14.09
C ARG A 83 16.55 5.72 -13.05
N ALA A 84 16.61 5.16 -11.84
CA ALA A 84 17.55 5.60 -10.82
C ALA A 84 19.02 5.45 -11.28
N VAL A 85 19.37 4.30 -11.88
CA VAL A 85 20.72 4.07 -12.42
C VAL A 85 21.03 5.00 -13.61
N GLU A 86 20.06 5.23 -14.49
CA GLU A 86 20.21 6.18 -15.60
C GLU A 86 20.45 7.61 -15.10
N LEU A 87 19.73 8.06 -14.06
CA LEU A 87 19.93 9.36 -13.44
C LEU A 87 21.30 9.49 -12.77
N LEU A 88 21.74 8.44 -12.06
CA LEU A 88 23.06 8.39 -11.45
C LEU A 88 24.16 8.49 -12.52
N ARG A 89 24.01 7.75 -13.62
CA ARG A 89 24.96 7.81 -14.73
C ARG A 89 24.99 9.20 -15.37
N TRP A 90 23.82 9.80 -15.61
CA TRP A 90 23.75 11.16 -16.15
C TRP A 90 24.42 12.18 -15.23
N ARG A 91 24.22 12.07 -13.91
CA ARG A 91 24.89 12.90 -12.90
C ARG A 91 26.41 12.74 -12.92
N TRP A 92 26.90 11.50 -13.08
CA TRP A 92 28.33 11.22 -13.16
C TRP A 92 28.98 11.96 -14.33
N ASP A 93 28.32 11.95 -15.49
CA ASP A 93 28.81 12.62 -16.69
C ASP A 93 28.58 14.15 -16.66
N ASN A 94 27.68 14.65 -15.78
CA ASN A 94 27.27 16.06 -15.68
C ASN A 94 27.28 16.57 -14.22
N PRO A 95 28.45 16.68 -13.57
CA PRO A 95 28.52 16.97 -12.13
C PRO A 95 28.02 18.38 -11.77
N ASN A 96 28.17 19.35 -12.68
CA ASN A 96 27.84 20.76 -12.43
C ASN A 96 26.40 21.16 -12.81
N GLU A 97 25.64 20.28 -13.45
CA GLU A 97 24.26 20.56 -13.83
C GLU A 97 23.30 20.57 -12.62
N PRO A 98 22.12 21.19 -12.68
CA PRO A 98 21.14 21.15 -11.59
C PRO A 98 20.63 19.73 -11.27
N PHE A 99 20.15 19.51 -10.04
CA PHE A 99 19.49 18.25 -9.66
C PHE A 99 18.24 17.97 -10.51
N GLN A 100 18.07 16.71 -10.93
CA GLN A 100 16.90 16.27 -11.67
C GLN A 100 15.92 15.59 -10.72
N GLU A 101 14.65 15.99 -10.80
CA GLU A 101 13.54 15.27 -10.22
C GLU A 101 12.73 14.63 -11.35
N VAL A 102 12.49 13.33 -11.26
CA VAL A 102 11.80 12.56 -12.30
C VAL A 102 10.60 11.86 -11.69
N LEU A 103 9.40 12.29 -12.11
CA LEU A 103 8.16 11.64 -11.75
C LEU A 103 7.91 10.44 -12.67
N LEU A 104 7.73 9.26 -12.06
CA LEU A 104 7.38 8.04 -12.79
C LEU A 104 5.90 7.70 -12.59
N SER A 105 5.24 7.31 -13.68
CA SER A 105 3.83 6.91 -13.67
C SER A 105 3.64 5.62 -12.89
N THR A 106 2.66 5.59 -11.98
CA THR A 106 2.19 4.38 -11.31
C THR A 106 0.89 3.86 -11.93
N LYS A 107 0.46 2.66 -11.56
CA LYS A 107 -0.78 2.05 -12.04
C LYS A 107 -1.60 1.50 -10.89
N LEU A 108 -2.89 1.83 -10.84
CA LEU A 108 -3.82 1.18 -9.91
C LEU A 108 -4.20 -0.21 -10.43
N ILE A 109 -3.94 -1.24 -9.64
CA ILE A 109 -4.34 -2.62 -9.89
C ILE A 109 -5.56 -2.93 -9.01
N LYS A 110 -6.74 -2.81 -9.59
CA LYS A 110 -8.00 -3.16 -8.91
C LYS A 110 -8.11 -4.67 -8.73
N ARG A 111 -8.40 -5.11 -7.50
CA ARG A 111 -8.64 -6.50 -7.12
C ARG A 111 -9.91 -6.61 -6.25
N GLU A 112 -10.00 -7.71 -5.51
CA GLU A 112 -11.16 -8.15 -4.75
C GLU A 112 -11.39 -7.32 -3.47
N SER A 113 -10.34 -6.74 -2.88
CA SER A 113 -10.44 -6.05 -1.58
C SER A 113 -11.08 -4.65 -1.60
N THR A 114 -11.58 -4.16 -2.75
CA THR A 114 -12.23 -2.85 -2.85
C THR A 114 -13.56 -2.93 -3.58
N ALA A 115 -14.58 -2.30 -3.00
CA ALA A 115 -15.92 -2.20 -3.56
C ALA A 115 -16.52 -0.79 -3.38
N ALA A 116 -17.72 -0.58 -3.91
CA ALA A 116 -18.47 0.64 -3.62
C ALA A 116 -18.78 0.73 -2.12
N LYS A 117 -18.94 1.95 -1.60
CA LYS A 117 -19.22 2.18 -0.18
C LYS A 117 -20.46 1.38 0.25
N PRO A 118 -20.40 0.63 1.36
CA PRO A 118 -21.57 -0.03 1.91
C PRO A 118 -22.60 1.01 2.37
N THR A 119 -23.88 0.81 2.04
CA THR A 119 -25.01 1.55 2.61
C THR A 119 -25.18 1.13 4.07
N ARG A 120 -24.81 2.01 5.01
CA ARG A 120 -25.01 1.86 6.46
C ARG A 120 -25.98 2.92 6.96
#